data_AF-A0A067G2T5-F1
#
_entry.id   AF-A0A067G2T5-F1
#
_cell.length_a   1.000
_cell.length_b   1.000
_cell.length_c   1.000
_cell.angle_alpha   90.00
_cell.angle_beta   90.00
_cell.angle_gamma   90.00
#
_symmetry.space_group_name_H-M   'P 1'
#
loop_
_entity.id
_entity.type
_entity.pdbx_description
1 polymer ?
#
loop_
_entity_poly.entity_id
_entity_poly.type
_entity_poly.pdbx_seq_one_letter_code
_entity_poly.pdbx_strand_id
1 'polypeptide(L)'
;MARPVQLVSSVILLLCCAAAASASASSFDDSNPIRLVSSDGLRDFETSVLQVIGQARHALSFARFARRYGKIYESVEEMKLRFATFSKNLDLIRSTNCKGLSYRLGLN
;
A
#
# COMPACT_ATOMS: atom_id res chain seq x y z
N MET A 1 7.40 45.55 6.89
CA MET A 1 6.15 45.67 6.11
C MET A 1 6.04 44.46 5.20
N ALA A 2 5.29 43.44 5.61
CA ALA A 2 5.09 42.23 4.80
C ALA A 2 4.28 42.61 3.54
N ARG A 3 4.79 42.21 2.37
CA ARG A 3 4.18 42.58 1.09
C ARG A 3 2.80 41.90 0.98
N PRO A 4 1.74 42.60 0.55
CA PRO A 4 0.38 42.07 0.53
C PRO A 4 0.27 40.76 -0.28
N VAL A 5 1.13 40.57 -1.28
CA VAL A 5 1.23 39.34 -2.09
C VAL A 5 1.66 38.10 -1.29
N GLN A 6 2.53 38.26 -0.28
CA GLN A 6 2.96 37.14 0.57
C GLN A 6 1.85 36.68 1.52
N LEU A 7 1.07 37.63 2.06
CA LEU A 7 -0.07 37.31 2.92
C LEU A 7 -1.17 36.56 2.15
N VAL A 8 -1.47 36.99 0.92
CA VAL A 8 -2.46 36.32 0.06
C VAL A 8 -2.02 34.89 -0.29
N SER A 9 -0.74 34.69 -0.61
CA SER A 9 -0.18 33.35 -0.91
C SER A 9 -0.26 32.40 0.28
N SER A 10 0.07 32.87 1.48
CA SER A 10 -0.03 32.07 2.71
C SER A 10 -1.47 31.71 3.09
N VAL A 11 -2.43 32.61 2.85
CA VAL A 11 -3.86 32.35 3.09
C VAL A 11 -4.41 31.31 2.10
N ILE A 12 -4.03 31.39 0.81
CA ILE A 12 -4.42 30.39 -0.19
C ILE A 12 -3.86 29.01 0.16
N LEU A 13 -2.59 28.93 0.59
CA LEU A 13 -1.97 27.66 0.98
C LEU A 13 -2.67 27.03 2.19
N LEU A 14 -3.05 27.83 3.20
CA LEU A 14 -3.80 27.37 4.37
C LEU A 14 -5.22 26.88 4.02
N LEU A 15 -5.92 27.56 3.09
CA LEU A 15 -7.25 27.13 2.61
C LEU A 15 -7.20 25.80 1.84
N CYS A 16 -6.16 25.57 1.04
CA CYS A 16 -5.98 24.29 0.33
C CYS A 16 -5.73 23.11 1.28
N CYS A 17 -5.12 23.33 2.44
CA CYS A 17 -4.88 22.27 3.43
C CYS A 17 -6.15 21.85 4.19
N ALA A 18 -7.12 22.75 4.37
CA ALA A 18 -8.37 22.44 5.08
C ALA A 18 -9.35 21.56 4.27
N ALA A 19 -9.25 21.58 2.93
CA ALA A 19 -10.10 20.76 2.05
C ALA A 19 -9.69 19.27 1.99
N ALA A 20 -8.52 18.91 2.52
CA ALA A 20 -8.04 17.52 2.56
C ALA A 20 -8.53 16.73 3.79
N ALA A 21 -9.21 17.38 4.75
CA ALA A 21 -9.64 16.77 6.01
C ALA A 21 -11.05 16.13 5.97
N SER A 22 -11.78 16.24 4.86
CA SER A 22 -12.96 15.43 4.61
C SER A 22 -12.58 14.22 3.75
N ALA A 23 -11.81 13.31 4.34
CA ALA A 23 -11.93 11.91 3.98
C ALA A 23 -13.33 11.47 4.42
N SER A 24 -14.32 11.74 3.57
CA SER A 24 -15.58 11.04 3.60
C SER A 24 -15.23 9.56 3.51
N ALA A 25 -15.24 8.87 4.65
CA ALA A 25 -15.42 7.43 4.68
C ALA A 25 -16.69 7.18 3.88
N SER A 26 -16.56 6.76 2.63
CA SER A 26 -17.70 6.33 1.86
C SER A 26 -18.26 5.12 2.60
N SER A 27 -19.34 5.34 3.36
CA SER A 27 -20.17 4.26 3.85
C SER A 27 -20.82 3.65 2.60
N PHE A 28 -20.11 2.68 2.01
CA PHE A 28 -20.59 1.86 0.92
C PHE A 28 -20.87 0.46 1.48
N ASP A 29 -21.59 0.40 2.59
CA ASP A 29 -21.82 -0.86 3.30
C ASP A 29 -23.20 -0.89 3.96
N ASP A 30 -24.27 -0.87 3.15
CA ASP A 30 -25.58 -1.30 3.69
C ASP A 30 -26.58 -1.88 2.69
N SER A 31 -26.20 -2.30 1.47
CA SER A 31 -27.19 -2.90 0.54
C SER A 31 -26.65 -3.93 -0.47
N ASN A 32 -25.44 -4.47 -0.31
CA ASN A 32 -24.99 -5.55 -1.20
C ASN A 32 -25.14 -6.93 -0.54
N PRO A 33 -26.08 -7.79 -0.98
CA PRO A 33 -26.30 -9.11 -0.40
C PRO A 33 -25.21 -10.13 -0.75
N ILE A 34 -24.23 -9.78 -1.59
CA ILE A 34 -23.10 -10.64 -1.93
C ILE A 34 -22.09 -10.60 -0.77
N ARG A 35 -22.34 -11.39 0.29
CA ARG A 35 -21.32 -11.70 1.29
C ARG A 35 -20.26 -12.57 0.65
N LEU A 36 -19.01 -12.10 0.59
CA LEU A 36 -17.87 -12.89 0.17
C LEU A 36 -17.51 -13.85 1.32
N VAL A 37 -18.19 -14.99 1.44
CA VAL A 37 -18.15 -15.89 2.62
C VAL A 37 -16.76 -16.53 2.89
N SER A 38 -15.79 -16.40 1.99
CA SER A 38 -14.39 -16.80 2.20
C SER A 38 -13.43 -15.61 2.38
N SER A 39 -13.93 -14.38 2.51
CA SER A 39 -13.10 -13.18 2.57
C SER A 39 -12.60 -12.82 3.94
N ASP A 40 -13.28 -13.19 5.02
CA ASP A 40 -13.07 -12.48 6.29
C ASP A 40 -11.67 -12.76 6.85
N GLY A 41 -11.29 -14.03 7.08
CA GLY A 41 -9.92 -14.36 7.48
C GLY A 41 -8.84 -13.99 6.45
N LEU A 42 -9.21 -13.93 5.17
CA LEU A 42 -8.31 -13.57 4.08
C LEU A 42 -8.01 -12.06 4.05
N ARG A 43 -9.03 -11.25 4.30
CA ARG A 43 -8.96 -9.80 4.44
C ARG A 43 -8.31 -9.42 5.76
N ASP A 44 -8.52 -10.19 6.82
CA ASP A 44 -7.89 -9.97 8.12
C ASP A 44 -6.36 -10.11 8.02
N PHE A 45 -5.87 -11.13 7.30
CA PHE A 45 -4.43 -11.28 7.05
C PHE A 45 -3.86 -10.10 6.25
N GLU A 46 -4.50 -9.73 5.14
CA GLU A 46 -4.04 -8.58 4.34
C GLU A 46 -4.02 -7.29 5.16
N THR A 47 -5.05 -7.09 6.00
CA THR A 47 -5.16 -5.93 6.88
C THR A 47 -4.04 -5.93 7.93
N SER A 48 -3.74 -7.08 8.54
CA SER A 48 -2.63 -7.23 9.49
C SER A 48 -1.27 -6.89 8.85
N VAL A 49 -1.01 -7.39 7.63
CA VAL A 49 0.21 -7.03 6.89
C VAL A 49 0.28 -5.53 6.62
N LEU A 50 -0.83 -4.92 6.20
CA LEU A 50 -0.87 -3.48 5.94
C LEU A 50 -0.74 -2.64 7.22
N GLN A 51 -1.22 -3.10 8.36
CA GLN A 51 -1.01 -2.44 9.65
C GLN A 51 0.46 -2.45 10.07
N VAL A 52 1.16 -3.57 9.89
CA VAL A 52 2.58 -3.71 10.27
C VAL A 52 3.51 -2.94 9.33
N ILE A 53 3.25 -2.98 8.03
CA ILE A 53 4.09 -2.34 7.00
C ILE A 53 3.75 -0.86 6.81
N GLY A 54 2.47 -0.50 6.97
CA GLY A 54 1.97 0.85 6.71
C GLY A 54 1.83 1.17 5.21
N GLN A 55 1.72 2.47 4.92
CA GLN A 55 1.56 2.97 3.56
C GLN A 55 2.90 2.95 2.82
N ALA A 56 3.14 1.89 2.06
CA ALA A 56 4.31 1.74 1.20
C ALA A 56 3.91 1.24 -0.19
N ARG A 57 4.68 1.65 -1.22
CA ARG A 57 4.41 1.38 -2.64
C ARG A 57 4.10 -0.09 -2.96
N HIS A 58 4.69 -1.02 -2.23
CA HIS A 58 4.57 -2.46 -2.47
C HIS A 58 3.87 -3.23 -1.35
N ALA A 59 3.29 -2.55 -0.35
CA ALA A 59 2.67 -3.20 0.81
C ALA A 59 1.50 -4.11 0.39
N LEU A 60 0.60 -3.61 -0.47
CA LEU A 60 -0.53 -4.39 -0.97
C LEU A 60 -0.10 -5.57 -1.86
N SER A 61 0.91 -5.37 -2.70
CA SER A 61 1.48 -6.44 -3.53
C SER A 61 2.12 -7.53 -2.67
N PHE A 62 2.80 -7.14 -1.59
CA PHE A 62 3.39 -8.06 -0.63
C PHE A 62 2.32 -8.83 0.16
N ALA A 63 1.28 -8.17 0.65
CA ALA A 63 0.16 -8.82 1.32
C ALA A 63 -0.50 -9.89 0.43
N ARG A 64 -0.76 -9.54 -0.84
CA ARG A 64 -1.30 -10.46 -1.84
C ARG A 64 -0.36 -11.61 -2.18
N PHE A 65 0.96 -11.35 -2.24
CA PHE A 65 1.98 -12.38 -2.43
C PHE A 65 1.98 -13.35 -1.26
N ALA A 66 2.09 -12.84 -0.03
CA ALA A 66 2.09 -13.64 1.17
C ALA A 66 0.84 -14.52 1.25
N ARG A 67 -0.34 -13.93 0.99
CA ARG A 67 -1.61 -14.65 0.87
C ARG A 67 -1.57 -15.75 -0.19
N ARG A 68 -1.17 -15.42 -1.42
CA ARG A 68 -1.17 -16.36 -2.56
C ARG A 68 -0.32 -17.60 -2.29
N TYR A 69 0.78 -17.44 -1.57
CA TYR A 69 1.74 -18.51 -1.30
C TYR A 69 1.67 -19.03 0.14
N GLY A 70 0.60 -18.72 0.88
CA GLY A 70 0.40 -19.18 2.25
C GLY A 70 1.55 -18.81 3.21
N LYS A 71 2.16 -17.64 3.01
CA LYS A 71 3.28 -17.17 3.86
C LYS A 71 2.73 -16.69 5.19
N ILE A 72 3.31 -17.23 6.26
CA ILE A 72 3.08 -16.81 7.64
C ILE A 72 4.41 -16.25 8.15
N TYR A 73 4.36 -15.13 8.85
CA TYR A 73 5.53 -14.49 9.44
C TYR A 73 5.37 -14.48 10.95
N GLU A 74 6.38 -14.94 11.67
CA GLU A 74 6.29 -15.21 13.11
C GLU A 74 6.35 -13.93 13.94
N SER A 75 7.00 -12.89 13.41
CA SER A 75 7.18 -11.61 14.09
C SER A 75 7.01 -10.40 13.17
N VAL A 76 6.80 -9.25 13.80
CA VAL A 76 6.76 -7.94 13.11
C VAL A 76 8.09 -7.66 12.42
N GLU A 77 9.19 -8.00 13.08
CA GLU A 77 10.56 -7.81 12.57
C GLU A 77 10.79 -8.70 11.35
N GLU A 78 10.35 -9.97 11.39
CA GLU A 78 10.42 -10.84 10.24
C GLU A 78 9.58 -10.27 9.08
N MET A 79 8.33 -9.86 9.33
CA MET A 79 7.47 -9.34 8.28
C MET A 79 8.08 -8.11 7.60
N LYS A 80 8.67 -7.20 8.36
CA LYS A 80 9.39 -6.02 7.82
C LYS A 80 10.63 -6.42 7.03
N LEU A 81 11.41 -7.38 7.51
CA LEU A 81 12.58 -7.90 6.80
C LEU A 81 12.18 -8.56 5.47
N ARG A 82 11.11 -9.36 5.48
CA ARG A 82 10.56 -10.04 4.30
C ARG A 82 9.99 -9.06 3.30
N PHE A 83 9.32 -8.00 3.77
CA PHE A 83 8.85 -6.92 2.91
C PHE A 83 10.00 -6.17 2.23
N ALA A 84 11.09 -5.88 2.97
CA ALA A 84 12.27 -5.24 2.39
C ALA A 84 12.93 -6.14 1.33
N THR A 85 13.04 -7.45 1.60
CA THR A 85 13.56 -8.44 0.63
C THR A 85 12.67 -8.53 -0.60
N PHE A 86 11.34 -8.61 -0.42
CA PHE A 86 10.37 -8.64 -1.50
C PHE A 86 10.49 -7.42 -2.41
N SER A 87 10.64 -6.23 -1.82
CA SER A 87 10.81 -4.98 -2.58
C SER A 87 12.10 -4.99 -3.42
N LYS A 88 13.22 -5.41 -2.82
CA LYS A 88 14.50 -5.57 -3.55
C LYS A 88 14.38 -6.58 -4.69
N ASN A 89 13.67 -7.69 -4.47
CA ASN A 89 13.45 -8.70 -5.51
C ASN A 89 12.59 -8.16 -6.66
N LEU A 90 11.58 -7.34 -6.38
CA LEU A 90 10.81 -6.67 -7.42
C LEU A 90 11.67 -5.76 -8.30
N ASP A 91 12.60 -5.02 -7.70
CA ASP A 91 13.52 -4.15 -8.45
C ASP A 91 14.51 -4.98 -9.29
N LEU A 92 15.01 -6.09 -8.76
CA LEU A 92 15.85 -7.03 -9.50
C LEU A 92 15.09 -7.66 -10.68
N ILE A 93 13.86 -8.12 -10.45
CA ILE A 93 13.01 -8.72 -11.49
C ILE A 93 12.76 -7.71 -12.61
N ARG A 94 12.38 -6.47 -12.26
CA ARG A 94 12.13 -5.41 -13.25
C ARG A 94 13.38 -5.08 -14.04
N SER A 95 14.49 -4.77 -13.36
CA SER A 95 15.74 -4.40 -14.01
C SER A 95 16.31 -5.51 -14.88
N THR A 96 16.14 -6.78 -14.49
CA THR A 96 16.57 -7.93 -15.31
C THR A 96 15.67 -8.12 -16.52
N ASN A 97 14.35 -8.06 -16.33
CA ASN A 97 13.40 -8.25 -17.42
C ASN A 97 13.45 -7.14 -18.48
N CYS A 98 13.98 -5.96 -18.15
CA CYS A 98 14.22 -4.88 -19.12
C CYS A 98 15.45 -5.12 -20.03
N LYS A 99 16.28 -6.14 -19.78
CA LYS A 99 17.52 -6.39 -20.53
C LYS A 99 17.34 -7.17 -21.85
N GLY A 100 16.14 -7.66 -22.15
CA GLY A 100 15.89 -8.43 -23.38
C GLY A 100 16.57 -9.80 -23.42
N LEU A 101 16.81 -10.41 -22.26
CA LEU A 101 17.37 -11.76 -22.16
C LEU A 101 16.38 -12.80 -22.70
N SER A 102 16.89 -13.99 -23.06
CA SER A 102 16.06 -15.13 -23.50
C SER A 102 15.14 -15.70 -22.40
N TYR A 103 15.29 -15.24 -21.16
CA TYR A 103 14.46 -15.63 -20.02
C TYR A 103 13.96 -14.40 -19.25
N ARG A 104 12.94 -14.63 -18.42
CA ARG A 104 12.38 -13.62 -17.51
C ARG A 104 12.35 -14.13 -16.09
N LEU A 105 12.59 -13.23 -15.14
CA LEU A 105 12.36 -13.48 -13.73
C LEU A 105 10.90 -13.19 -13.38
N GLY A 106 10.39 -13.91 -12.38
CA GLY A 106 9.05 -13.74 -11.84
C GLY A 106 9.06 -13.91 -10.33
N LEU A 107 7.97 -13.48 -9.69
CA LEU A 107 7.71 -13.85 -8.30
C LEU A 107 7.31 -15.33 -8.24
N ASN A 108 7.83 -16.04 -7.25
CA ASN A 108 7.59 -17.46 -7.01
C ASN A 108 7.36 -17.77 -5.53
#